data_AF-A0A6N4SW92-F1
#
_entry.id   AF-A0A6N4SW92-F1
#
_cell.length_a   1.000
_cell.length_b   1.000
_cell.length_c   1.000
_cell.angle_alpha   90.00
_cell.angle_beta   90.00
_cell.angle_gamma   90.00
#
_symmetry.space_group_name_H-M   'P 1'
#
loop_
_entity.id
_entity.type
_entity.pdbx_description
1 polymer ?
#
loop_
_entity_poly.entity_id
_entity_poly.type
_entity_poly.pdbx_seq_one_letter_code
_entity_poly.pdbx_strand_id
1 'polypeptide(L)'
;MDILIHTLSGTATAALISTFTKAKTKTKLSLILLGGFAGALPDIDAISLWSGFDSTIGKWLHLKHTGMEIYFGKFWYSHHGFFHSLLAAALLAAVFICLRKLFFKEESWKKYISMPQTKWILLLFFCSYVSHLIGDLPTPAAAWGGVRLFFPFEVYIGGFGTTWWWNNYDVFLSLLTATILLVILTLIEGNIFQKDYVRMSVLIYVCCVSFCTYFVTHRSISYAYEGNTLRYAFYERTSKMDQYSRLRKPLFKIMTTFDNKLPVYF
;
A
#
# COMPACT_ATOMS: atom_id res chain seq x y z
N MET A 1 -10.15 5.57 1.34
CA MET A 1 -8.99 6.17 0.63
C MET A 1 -7.66 5.47 0.92
N ASP A 2 -7.37 5.11 2.18
CA ASP A 2 -6.06 4.63 2.62
C ASP A 2 -5.55 3.39 1.87
N ILE A 3 -6.37 2.33 1.81
CA ILE A 3 -6.09 1.12 1.02
C ILE A 3 -5.74 1.44 -0.44
N LEU A 4 -6.39 2.45 -1.05
CA LEU A 4 -6.09 2.87 -2.42
C LEU A 4 -4.71 3.54 -2.53
N ILE A 5 -4.34 4.34 -1.53
CA ILE A 5 -2.99 4.94 -1.43
C ILE A 5 -1.96 3.82 -1.33
N HIS A 6 -2.15 2.84 -0.46
CA HIS A 6 -1.21 1.73 -0.33
C HIS A 6 -1.12 0.88 -1.62
N THR A 7 -2.28 0.57 -2.22
CA THR A 7 -2.36 -0.10 -3.53
C THR A 7 -1.57 0.66 -4.59
N LEU A 8 -1.76 1.98 -4.69
CA LEU A 8 -1.04 2.81 -5.66
C LEU A 8 0.46 2.91 -5.34
N SER A 9 0.86 2.96 -4.06
CA SER A 9 2.26 2.94 -3.65
C SER A 9 2.97 1.66 -4.12
N GLY A 10 2.30 0.50 -3.93
CA GLY A 10 2.79 -0.79 -4.40
C GLY A 10 2.85 -0.85 -5.93
N THR A 11 1.83 -0.30 -6.60
CA THR A 11 1.74 -0.22 -8.07
C THR A 11 2.85 0.65 -8.66
N ALA A 12 3.09 1.85 -8.11
CA ALA A 12 4.14 2.75 -8.56
C ALA A 12 5.54 2.16 -8.34
N THR A 13 5.76 1.51 -7.18
CA THR A 13 7.01 0.81 -6.87
C THR A 13 7.27 -0.34 -7.85
N ALA A 14 6.25 -1.14 -8.16
CA ALA A 14 6.35 -2.20 -9.15
C ALA A 14 6.57 -1.67 -10.56
N ALA A 15 5.94 -0.55 -10.92
CA ALA A 15 6.16 0.08 -12.22
C ALA A 15 7.61 0.53 -12.38
N LEU A 16 8.20 1.19 -11.38
CA LEU A 16 9.63 1.48 -11.36
C LEU A 16 10.47 0.21 -11.49
N ILE A 17 10.25 -0.81 -10.65
CA ILE A 17 11.07 -2.04 -10.65
C ILE A 17 10.97 -2.78 -11.99
N SER A 18 9.78 -2.80 -12.60
CA SER A 18 9.54 -3.45 -13.88
C SER A 18 10.42 -2.89 -15.01
N THR A 19 10.86 -1.63 -14.89
CA THR A 19 11.67 -0.96 -15.91
C THR A 19 13.06 -1.57 -16.06
N PHE A 20 13.60 -2.14 -14.98
CA PHE A 20 14.88 -2.84 -14.94
C PHE A 20 14.81 -4.26 -15.50
N THR A 21 13.60 -4.77 -15.75
CA THR A 21 13.40 -6.11 -16.30
C THR A 21 13.51 -6.11 -17.83
N LYS A 22 14.06 -7.20 -18.38
CA LYS A 22 14.05 -7.46 -19.83
C LYS A 22 12.74 -8.11 -20.32
N ALA A 23 11.67 -8.03 -19.51
CA ALA A 23 10.40 -8.66 -19.83
C ALA A 23 9.66 -7.87 -20.92
N LYS A 24 8.74 -8.54 -21.64
CA LYS A 24 7.85 -7.86 -22.61
C LYS A 24 6.86 -6.96 -21.86
N THR A 25 6.36 -5.92 -22.53
CA THR A 25 5.39 -4.96 -21.99
C THR A 25 4.21 -5.61 -21.27
N LYS A 26 3.58 -6.64 -21.87
CA LYS A 26 2.48 -7.39 -21.24
C LYS A 26 2.86 -8.01 -19.89
N THR A 27 4.06 -8.58 -19.81
CA THR A 27 4.59 -9.14 -18.55
C THR A 27 4.86 -8.01 -17.55
N LYS A 28 5.43 -6.88 -17.99
CA LYS A 28 5.64 -5.70 -17.11
C LYS A 28 4.33 -5.18 -16.54
N LEU A 29 3.27 -5.05 -17.34
CA LEU A 29 1.94 -4.67 -16.85
C LEU A 29 1.39 -5.68 -15.83
N SER A 30 1.61 -6.98 -16.03
CA SER A 30 1.22 -8.01 -15.06
C SER A 30 2.01 -7.88 -13.75
N LEU A 31 3.30 -7.54 -13.83
CA LEU A 31 4.14 -7.25 -12.66
C LEU A 31 3.66 -5.98 -11.93
N ILE A 32 3.24 -4.95 -12.65
CA ILE A 32 2.68 -3.72 -12.07
C ILE A 32 1.40 -4.03 -11.28
N LEU A 33 0.49 -4.81 -11.86
CA LEU A 33 -0.73 -5.26 -11.18
C LEU A 33 -0.42 -6.10 -9.93
N LEU A 34 0.58 -6.99 -10.02
CA LEU A 34 1.05 -7.76 -8.87
C LEU A 34 1.58 -6.85 -7.75
N GLY A 35 2.26 -5.76 -8.10
CA GLY A 35 2.70 -4.76 -7.14
C GLY A 35 1.54 -4.06 -6.42
N GLY A 36 0.48 -3.73 -7.16
CA GLY A 36 -0.74 -3.19 -6.55
C GLY A 36 -1.37 -4.16 -5.57
N PHE A 37 -1.49 -5.44 -5.96
CA PHE A 37 -1.94 -6.50 -5.07
C PHE A 37 -1.07 -6.63 -3.82
N ALA A 38 0.27 -6.66 -3.98
CA ALA A 38 1.20 -6.77 -2.87
C ALA A 38 1.13 -5.56 -1.91
N GLY A 39 0.92 -4.35 -2.43
CA GLY A 39 0.76 -3.13 -1.63
C GLY A 39 -0.59 -3.03 -0.90
N ALA A 40 -1.64 -3.69 -1.41
CA ALA A 40 -2.94 -3.78 -0.73
C ALA A 40 -3.01 -4.92 0.30
N LEU A 41 -2.08 -5.88 0.22
CA LEU A 41 -2.14 -7.11 0.98
C LEU A 41 -2.06 -6.95 2.50
N PRO A 42 -1.32 -5.99 3.07
CA PRO A 42 -1.34 -5.79 4.52
C PRO A 42 -2.73 -5.45 5.05
N ASP A 43 -3.54 -4.71 4.28
CA ASP A 43 -4.93 -4.34 4.59
C ASP A 43 -5.95 -5.45 4.32
N ILE A 44 -5.53 -6.69 4.06
CA ILE A 44 -6.45 -7.75 3.63
C ILE A 44 -7.55 -8.04 4.65
N ASP A 45 -7.25 -7.87 5.94
CA ASP A 45 -8.21 -8.09 7.02
C ASP A 45 -9.22 -6.94 7.14
N ALA A 46 -9.12 -5.87 6.34
CA ALA A 46 -10.18 -4.89 6.16
C ALA A 46 -11.48 -5.52 5.64
N ILE A 47 -11.39 -6.69 4.99
CA ILE A 47 -12.55 -7.52 4.64
C ILE A 47 -13.39 -7.90 5.86
N SER A 48 -12.79 -7.95 7.05
CA SER A 48 -13.48 -8.27 8.29
C SER A 48 -14.49 -7.18 8.71
N LEU A 49 -14.35 -5.97 8.18
CA LEU A 49 -15.31 -4.88 8.39
C LEU A 49 -16.50 -4.90 7.42
N TRP A 50 -16.52 -5.80 6.44
CA TRP A 50 -17.69 -5.97 5.59
C TRP A 50 -18.89 -6.44 6.42
N SER A 51 -20.05 -5.82 6.22
CA SER A 51 -21.28 -6.11 6.99
C SER A 51 -21.75 -7.56 6.94
N GLY A 52 -21.36 -8.33 5.91
CA GLY A 52 -21.66 -9.75 5.80
C GLY A 52 -20.63 -10.67 6.47
N PHE A 53 -19.48 -10.17 6.91
CA PHE A 53 -18.32 -10.98 7.32
C PHE A 53 -18.67 -11.96 8.45
N ASP A 54 -19.22 -11.47 9.57
CA ASP A 54 -19.53 -12.31 10.73
C ASP A 54 -20.57 -13.38 10.40
N SER A 55 -21.59 -13.02 9.61
CA SER A 55 -22.66 -13.93 9.21
C SER A 55 -22.24 -15.00 8.19
N THR A 56 -21.12 -14.79 7.49
CA THR A 56 -20.63 -15.64 6.41
C THR A 56 -19.30 -16.29 6.78
N ILE A 57 -18.19 -15.59 6.55
CA ILE A 57 -16.81 -16.06 6.79
C ILE A 57 -16.61 -16.35 8.28
N GLY A 58 -17.02 -15.45 9.16
CA GLY A 58 -16.90 -15.61 10.61
C GLY A 58 -17.61 -16.86 11.11
N LYS A 59 -18.87 -17.06 10.69
CA LYS A 59 -19.66 -18.26 11.00
C LYS A 59 -19.07 -19.53 10.39
N TRP A 60 -18.62 -19.49 9.13
CA TRP A 60 -18.05 -20.65 8.43
C TRP A 60 -16.74 -21.12 9.06
N LEU A 61 -15.89 -20.18 9.49
CA LEU A 61 -14.62 -20.47 10.16
C LEU A 61 -14.75 -20.66 11.68
N HIS A 62 -15.95 -20.55 12.23
CA HIS A 62 -16.21 -20.61 13.67
C HIS A 62 -15.32 -19.65 14.48
N LEU A 63 -15.16 -18.41 13.99
CA LEU A 63 -14.33 -17.41 14.65
C LEU A 63 -14.90 -17.02 16.01
N LYS A 64 -14.02 -16.91 17.01
CA LYS A 64 -14.38 -16.45 18.37
C LYS A 64 -14.56 -14.94 18.45
N HIS A 65 -13.93 -14.20 17.54
CA HIS A 65 -13.92 -12.75 17.50
C HIS A 65 -14.72 -12.27 16.29
N THR A 66 -15.46 -11.18 16.49
CA THR A 66 -16.14 -10.47 15.40
C THR A 66 -15.14 -9.85 14.44
N GLY A 67 -15.56 -9.54 13.22
CA GLY A 67 -14.72 -8.89 12.24
C GLY A 67 -14.20 -7.52 12.71
N MET A 68 -15.04 -6.76 13.41
CA MET A 68 -14.63 -5.50 14.03
C MET A 68 -13.53 -5.70 15.07
N GLU A 69 -13.63 -6.72 15.92
CA GLU A 69 -12.57 -7.04 16.89
C GLU A 69 -11.29 -7.49 16.19
N ILE A 70 -11.39 -8.25 15.10
CA ILE A 70 -10.22 -8.70 14.33
C ILE A 70 -9.47 -7.52 13.74
N TYR A 71 -10.19 -6.60 13.10
CA TYR A 71 -9.59 -5.43 12.45
C TYR A 71 -8.93 -4.49 13.46
N PHE A 72 -9.66 -4.04 14.49
CA PHE A 72 -9.11 -3.09 15.46
C PHE A 72 -8.23 -3.74 16.53
N GLY A 73 -8.21 -5.07 16.59
CA GLY A 73 -7.42 -5.85 17.54
C GLY A 73 -5.96 -6.02 17.11
N LYS A 74 -5.06 -6.13 18.09
CA LYS A 74 -3.64 -6.46 17.88
C LYS A 74 -3.39 -7.96 17.86
N PHE A 75 -4.26 -8.72 17.19
CA PHE A 75 -4.06 -10.15 17.05
C PHE A 75 -2.78 -10.42 16.25
N TRP A 76 -2.10 -11.53 16.55
CA TRP A 76 -0.87 -11.86 15.82
C TRP A 76 -1.12 -12.03 14.32
N TYR A 77 -2.34 -12.40 13.90
CA TYR A 77 -2.74 -12.60 12.51
C TYR A 77 -3.45 -11.40 11.86
N SER A 78 -3.67 -10.28 12.57
CA SER A 78 -4.29 -9.08 11.99
C SER A 78 -3.26 -8.21 11.26
N HIS A 79 -3.74 -7.17 10.57
CA HIS A 79 -2.90 -6.14 9.93
C HIS A 79 -1.96 -5.49 10.95
N HIS A 80 -2.44 -5.15 12.14
CA HIS A 80 -1.63 -4.62 13.25
C HIS A 80 -0.60 -5.61 13.84
N GLY A 81 -0.61 -6.88 13.41
CA GLY A 81 0.28 -7.95 13.84
C GLY A 81 1.25 -8.37 12.75
N PHE A 82 1.13 -9.62 12.29
CA PHE A 82 2.01 -10.23 11.31
C PHE A 82 2.07 -9.43 10.00
N PHE A 83 0.93 -8.98 9.48
CA PHE A 83 0.85 -8.32 8.19
C PHE A 83 1.55 -6.94 8.17
N HIS A 84 1.71 -6.26 9.30
CA HIS A 84 2.56 -5.06 9.41
C HIS A 84 4.04 -5.36 9.69
N SER A 85 4.61 -6.42 9.09
CA SER A 85 6.00 -6.82 9.30
C SER A 85 6.77 -7.10 8.02
N LEU A 86 8.10 -6.90 8.09
CA LEU A 86 9.01 -7.30 7.01
C LEU A 86 9.04 -8.83 6.82
N LEU A 87 8.78 -9.57 7.90
CA LEU A 87 8.68 -11.03 7.83
C LEU A 87 7.49 -11.46 6.96
N ALA A 88 6.33 -10.82 7.12
CA ALA A 88 5.17 -11.08 6.26
C ALA A 88 5.47 -10.71 4.80
N ALA A 89 6.10 -9.56 4.54
CA ALA A 89 6.51 -9.18 3.19
C ALA A 89 7.37 -10.27 2.52
N ALA A 90 8.36 -10.81 3.23
CA ALA A 90 9.25 -11.86 2.72
C ALA A 90 8.53 -13.21 2.55
N LEU A 91 7.76 -13.64 3.55
CA LEU A 91 7.05 -14.93 3.53
C LEU A 91 5.95 -14.95 2.47
N LEU A 92 5.15 -13.89 2.35
CA LEU A 92 4.08 -13.81 1.36
C LEU A 92 4.63 -13.74 -0.06
N ALA A 93 5.75 -13.05 -0.28
CA ALA A 93 6.46 -13.11 -1.56
C ALA A 93 6.93 -14.54 -1.89
N ALA A 94 7.49 -15.26 -0.92
CA ALA A 94 7.91 -16.65 -1.09
C ALA A 94 6.74 -17.60 -1.36
N VAL A 95 5.63 -17.44 -0.62
CA VAL A 95 4.38 -18.19 -0.85
C VAL A 95 3.85 -17.95 -2.24
N PHE A 96 3.82 -16.69 -2.71
CA PHE A 96 3.37 -16.36 -4.06
C PHE A 96 4.20 -17.06 -5.14
N ILE A 97 5.53 -17.09 -4.99
CA ILE A 97 6.42 -17.86 -5.89
C ILE A 97 6.13 -19.35 -5.85
N CYS A 98 5.88 -19.91 -4.66
CA CYS A 98 5.54 -21.31 -4.52
C CYS A 98 4.21 -21.64 -5.21
N LEU A 99 3.18 -20.81 -5.03
CA LEU A 99 1.89 -20.96 -5.71
C LEU A 99 2.05 -20.86 -7.22
N ARG A 100 2.79 -19.84 -7.72
CA ARG A 100 3.08 -19.71 -9.14
C ARG A 100 3.77 -20.96 -9.70
N LYS A 101 4.71 -21.56 -8.96
CA LYS A 101 5.37 -22.81 -9.38
C LYS A 101 4.37 -23.95 -9.58
N LEU A 102 3.39 -24.11 -8.69
CA LEU A 102 2.36 -25.15 -8.79
C LEU A 102 1.55 -25.02 -10.08
N PHE A 103 1.25 -23.79 -10.51
CA PHE A 103 0.50 -23.55 -11.74
C PHE A 103 1.31 -23.69 -13.02
N PHE A 104 2.62 -23.38 -13.00
CA PHE A 104 3.46 -23.38 -14.20
C PHE A 104 4.07 -24.73 -14.58
N LYS A 105 3.77 -25.81 -13.83
CA LYS A 105 4.01 -27.26 -14.10
C LYS A 105 5.37 -27.72 -14.69
N GLU A 106 6.33 -26.84 -14.92
CA GLU A 106 7.60 -27.20 -15.56
C GLU A 106 8.80 -26.68 -14.80
N GLU A 107 9.89 -27.45 -14.90
CA GLU A 107 11.19 -27.32 -14.26
C GLU A 107 11.33 -27.83 -12.82
N SER A 108 12.54 -28.26 -12.46
CA SER A 108 12.89 -28.53 -11.07
C SER A 108 12.90 -27.23 -10.26
N TRP A 109 12.63 -27.31 -8.95
CA TRP A 109 12.65 -26.15 -8.05
C TRP A 109 13.95 -25.34 -8.12
N LYS A 110 15.09 -26.04 -8.21
CA LYS A 110 16.41 -25.40 -8.33
C LYS A 110 16.49 -24.48 -9.55
N LYS A 111 16.02 -24.97 -10.71
CA LYS A 111 16.03 -24.20 -11.96
C LYS A 111 15.05 -23.03 -11.88
N TYR A 112 13.83 -23.27 -11.41
CA TYR A 112 12.79 -22.25 -11.28
C TYR A 112 13.17 -21.05 -10.38
N ILE A 113 13.77 -21.31 -9.22
CA ILE A 113 14.21 -20.24 -8.30
C ILE A 113 15.41 -19.49 -8.87
N SER A 114 16.27 -20.17 -9.62
CA SER A 114 17.44 -19.54 -10.26
C SER A 114 17.07 -18.59 -11.41
N MET A 115 15.87 -18.71 -11.97
CA MET A 115 15.40 -17.87 -13.06
C MET A 115 15.39 -16.38 -12.69
N PRO A 116 15.94 -15.49 -13.54
CA PRO A 116 15.90 -14.05 -13.31
C PRO A 116 14.48 -13.52 -13.06
N GLN A 117 13.47 -14.04 -13.76
CA GLN A 117 12.07 -13.61 -13.59
C GLN A 117 11.56 -13.88 -12.17
N THR A 118 11.91 -15.02 -11.59
CA THR A 118 11.51 -15.38 -10.22
C THR A 118 12.12 -14.42 -9.21
N LYS A 119 13.38 -14.05 -9.38
CA LYS A 119 14.07 -13.05 -8.54
C LYS A 119 13.40 -11.67 -8.64
N TRP A 120 13.05 -11.24 -9.85
CA TRP A 120 12.35 -9.97 -10.06
C TRP A 120 10.97 -9.95 -9.43
N ILE A 121 10.20 -11.05 -9.52
CA ILE A 121 8.89 -11.16 -8.87
C ILE A 121 9.03 -11.06 -7.35
N LEU A 122 10.00 -11.76 -6.76
CA LEU A 122 10.27 -11.68 -5.31
C LEU A 122 10.59 -10.25 -4.88
N LEU A 123 11.56 -9.63 -5.56
CA LEU A 123 11.98 -8.26 -5.25
C LEU A 123 10.83 -7.27 -5.38
N LEU A 124 10.06 -7.38 -6.47
CA LEU A 124 8.93 -6.50 -6.73
C LEU A 124 7.85 -6.66 -5.67
N PHE A 125 7.44 -7.90 -5.37
CA PHE A 125 6.43 -8.17 -4.36
C PHE A 125 6.87 -7.62 -3.00
N PHE A 126 8.10 -7.93 -2.59
CA PHE A 126 8.66 -7.47 -1.32
C PHE A 126 8.68 -5.94 -1.25
N CYS A 127 9.24 -5.25 -2.25
CA CYS A 127 9.33 -3.79 -2.24
C CYS A 127 7.96 -3.11 -2.31
N SER A 128 7.02 -3.64 -3.08
CA SER A 128 5.64 -3.12 -3.14
C SER A 128 4.88 -3.31 -1.83
N TYR A 129 5.14 -4.41 -1.10
CA TYR A 129 4.60 -4.60 0.24
C TYR A 129 5.25 -3.63 1.25
N VAL A 130 6.58 -3.46 1.17
CA VAL A 130 7.29 -2.53 2.05
C VAL A 130 6.86 -1.08 1.82
N SER A 131 6.50 -0.68 0.59
CA SER A 131 5.99 0.68 0.34
C SER A 131 4.69 0.96 1.08
N HIS A 132 3.83 -0.05 1.27
CA HIS A 132 2.68 0.07 2.17
C HIS A 132 3.16 0.38 3.60
N LEU A 133 4.06 -0.44 4.16
CA LEU A 133 4.53 -0.28 5.54
C LEU A 133 5.17 1.10 5.78
N ILE A 134 5.88 1.64 4.78
CA ILE A 134 6.45 2.99 4.83
C ILE A 134 5.36 4.06 4.83
N GLY A 135 4.31 3.87 4.03
CA GLY A 135 3.15 4.76 3.96
C GLY A 135 2.40 4.88 5.29
N ASP A 136 2.48 3.86 6.12
CA ASP A 136 1.86 3.78 7.45
C ASP A 136 2.66 4.43 8.58
N LEU A 137 3.99 4.53 8.48
CA LEU A 137 4.80 5.17 9.52
C LEU A 137 4.34 6.60 9.91
N PRO A 138 3.94 7.49 8.98
CA PRO A 138 3.54 8.85 9.32
C PRO A 138 2.13 8.99 9.92
N THR A 139 1.30 7.94 9.91
CA THR A 139 -0.06 8.01 10.48
C THR A 139 0.00 8.05 12.02
N PRO A 140 -1.07 8.44 12.72
CA PRO A 140 -1.08 8.52 14.19
C PRO A 140 -0.95 7.14 14.85
N ALA A 141 -0.21 7.03 15.95
CA ALA A 141 -0.11 5.77 16.71
C ALA A 141 -1.46 5.22 17.20
N ALA A 142 -2.42 6.07 17.62
CA ALA A 142 -3.79 5.68 17.97
C ALA A 142 -3.89 4.35 18.75
N ALA A 143 -4.90 3.52 18.47
CA ALA A 143 -5.08 2.23 19.14
C ALA A 143 -4.06 1.16 18.72
N TRP A 144 -3.51 1.24 17.50
CA TRP A 144 -2.62 0.21 16.92
C TRP A 144 -1.14 0.34 17.35
N GLY A 145 -0.69 1.53 17.75
CA GLY A 145 0.64 1.82 18.29
C GLY A 145 1.77 1.98 17.28
N GLY A 146 1.48 1.93 15.97
CA GLY A 146 2.47 1.98 14.89
C GLY A 146 2.61 0.65 14.13
N VAL A 147 3.63 0.53 13.29
CA VAL A 147 3.91 -0.66 12.46
C VAL A 147 4.79 -1.65 13.23
N ARG A 148 4.36 -2.91 13.37
CA ARG A 148 5.14 -3.99 14.01
C ARG A 148 6.20 -4.57 13.08
N LEU A 149 7.12 -3.71 12.63
CA LEU A 149 8.04 -3.96 11.52
C LEU A 149 8.86 -5.26 11.69
N PHE A 150 9.24 -5.57 12.94
CA PHE A 150 10.08 -6.71 13.32
C PHE A 150 9.31 -7.77 14.12
N PHE A 151 8.20 -8.28 13.58
CA PHE A 151 7.54 -9.47 14.14
C PHE A 151 8.50 -10.67 14.28
N PRO A 152 8.48 -11.45 15.38
CA PRO A 152 7.49 -11.47 16.46
C PRO A 152 7.81 -10.54 17.65
N PHE A 153 8.80 -9.65 17.57
CA PHE A 153 9.06 -8.72 18.67
C PHE A 153 7.90 -7.75 18.85
N GLU A 154 7.58 -7.37 20.08
CA GLU A 154 6.50 -6.44 20.45
C GLU A 154 6.95 -4.97 20.36
N VAL A 155 7.76 -4.66 19.35
CA VAL A 155 8.25 -3.30 19.10
C VAL A 155 7.49 -2.72 17.92
N TYR A 156 6.84 -1.58 18.17
CA TYR A 156 6.10 -0.82 17.17
C TYR A 156 6.90 0.41 16.78
N ILE A 157 6.98 0.68 15.47
CA ILE A 157 7.76 1.76 14.87
C ILE A 157 6.83 2.61 14.01
N GLY A 158 7.05 3.92 13.98
CA GLY A 158 6.15 4.84 13.29
C GLY A 158 5.08 5.36 14.23
N GLY A 159 3.86 5.54 13.72
CA GLY A 159 2.82 6.19 14.51
C GLY A 159 3.10 7.68 14.73
N PHE A 160 3.92 8.30 13.87
CA PHE A 160 4.44 9.66 14.10
C PHE A 160 3.34 10.73 14.12
N GLY A 161 2.17 10.45 13.54
CA GLY A 161 1.06 11.39 13.46
C GLY A 161 1.43 12.66 12.72
N THR A 162 2.30 12.58 11.72
CA THR A 162 2.60 13.74 10.86
C THR A 162 1.52 13.93 9.81
N THR A 163 0.73 12.90 9.50
CA THR A 163 -0.47 12.99 8.66
C THR A 163 -1.66 12.33 9.34
N TRP A 164 -2.88 12.66 8.91
CA TRP A 164 -4.09 11.99 9.38
C TRP A 164 -4.27 10.63 8.69
N TRP A 165 -5.08 9.76 9.27
CA TRP A 165 -5.45 8.46 8.68
C TRP A 165 -6.17 8.61 7.35
N TRP A 166 -7.18 9.46 7.37
CA TRP A 166 -8.15 9.55 6.29
C TRP A 166 -7.86 10.76 5.43
N ASN A 167 -8.47 10.79 4.24
CA ASN A 167 -8.52 11.95 3.35
C ASN A 167 -7.17 12.54 2.89
N ASN A 168 -6.10 11.75 2.83
CA ASN A 168 -4.80 12.12 2.24
C ASN A 168 -4.86 12.26 0.70
N TYR A 169 -5.71 13.16 0.19
CA TYR A 169 -6.00 13.31 -1.24
C TYR A 169 -4.81 13.80 -2.05
N ASP A 170 -3.99 14.68 -1.49
CA ASP A 170 -2.71 15.11 -2.07
C ASP A 170 -1.72 13.95 -2.31
N VAL A 171 -1.56 13.06 -1.34
CA VAL A 171 -0.73 11.85 -1.46
C VAL A 171 -1.34 10.91 -2.50
N PHE A 172 -2.65 10.66 -2.44
CA PHE A 172 -3.37 9.83 -3.42
C PHE A 172 -3.16 10.34 -4.85
N LEU A 173 -3.35 11.63 -5.09
CA LEU A 173 -3.20 12.24 -6.41
C LEU A 173 -1.74 12.18 -6.91
N SER A 174 -0.77 12.35 -6.01
CA SER A 174 0.66 12.24 -6.35
C SER A 174 1.03 10.82 -6.80
N LEU A 175 0.55 9.81 -6.07
CA LEU A 175 0.73 8.41 -6.43
C LEU A 175 -0.02 8.05 -7.72
N LEU A 176 -1.29 8.45 -7.85
CA LEU A 176 -2.09 8.18 -9.03
C LEU A 176 -1.44 8.77 -10.29
N THR A 177 -0.97 10.01 -10.21
CA THR A 177 -0.29 10.69 -11.32
C THR A 177 1.00 9.96 -11.69
N ALA A 178 1.84 9.62 -10.70
CA ALA A 178 3.07 8.88 -10.94
C ALA A 178 2.81 7.49 -11.54
N THR A 179 1.82 6.76 -11.04
CA THR A 179 1.41 5.46 -11.58
C THR A 179 0.96 5.59 -13.03
N ILE A 180 0.10 6.56 -13.36
CA ILE A 180 -0.35 6.81 -14.74
C ILE A 180 0.85 7.10 -15.65
N LEU A 181 1.74 7.99 -15.23
CA LEU A 181 2.94 8.34 -16.01
C LEU A 181 3.86 7.14 -16.22
N LEU A 182 4.11 6.33 -15.18
CA LEU A 182 4.95 5.13 -15.28
C LEU A 182 4.32 4.03 -16.15
N VAL A 183 3.00 3.88 -16.10
CA VAL A 183 2.27 2.93 -16.96
C VAL A 183 2.31 3.40 -18.41
N ILE A 184 2.03 4.68 -18.69
CA ILE A 184 2.15 5.25 -20.04
C ILE A 184 3.57 5.04 -20.56
N LEU A 185 4.58 5.35 -19.76
CA LEU A 185 5.99 5.20 -20.11
C LEU A 185 6.35 3.73 -20.41
N THR A 186 5.74 2.79 -19.70
CA THR A 186 5.88 1.34 -19.97
C THR A 186 5.20 0.94 -21.28
N LEU A 187 4.03 1.50 -21.59
CA LEU A 187 3.31 1.20 -22.84
C LEU A 187 4.05 1.69 -24.10
N ILE A 188 4.82 2.78 -23.98
CA ILE A 188 5.59 3.35 -25.08
C ILE A 188 7.07 2.93 -25.08
N GLU A 189 7.47 1.96 -24.24
CA GLU A 189 8.87 1.57 -24.07
C GLU A 189 9.57 1.17 -25.37
N GLY A 190 8.82 0.61 -26.33
CA GLY A 190 9.36 0.20 -27.64
C GLY A 190 9.82 1.36 -28.51
N ASN A 191 9.40 2.59 -28.20
CA ASN A 191 9.73 3.81 -28.93
C ASN A 191 10.84 4.64 -28.25
N ILE A 192 11.37 4.17 -27.11
CA ILE A 192 12.32 4.92 -26.28
C ILE A 192 13.56 4.06 -26.05
N PHE A 193 14.75 4.70 -26.05
CA PHE A 193 15.96 4.00 -25.63
C PHE A 193 15.85 3.52 -24.18
N GLN A 194 16.23 2.27 -23.93
CA GLN A 194 16.14 1.64 -22.61
C GLN A 194 16.77 2.49 -21.48
N LYS A 195 17.87 3.18 -21.76
CA LYS A 195 18.55 4.06 -20.79
C LYS A 195 17.67 5.24 -20.37
N ASP A 196 16.98 5.85 -21.31
CA ASP A 196 16.13 7.02 -21.06
C ASP A 196 14.80 6.60 -20.42
N TYR A 197 14.25 5.46 -20.83
CA TYR A 197 13.12 4.82 -20.17
C TYR A 197 13.36 4.60 -18.66
N VAL A 198 14.51 4.02 -18.29
CA VAL A 198 14.88 3.83 -16.88
C VAL A 198 15.07 5.16 -16.16
N ARG A 199 15.79 6.12 -16.76
CA ARG A 199 16.03 7.44 -16.16
C ARG A 199 14.74 8.20 -15.88
N MET A 200 13.84 8.26 -16.86
CA MET A 200 12.53 8.91 -16.72
C MET A 200 11.71 8.23 -15.64
N SER A 201 11.71 6.89 -15.59
CA SER A 201 10.98 6.14 -14.57
C SER A 201 11.49 6.43 -13.16
N VAL A 202 12.82 6.44 -12.97
CA VAL A 202 13.46 6.81 -11.71
C VAL A 202 13.10 8.25 -11.33
N LEU A 203 13.17 9.19 -12.27
CA LEU A 203 12.84 10.59 -12.02
C LEU A 203 11.39 10.76 -11.58
N ILE A 204 10.44 10.15 -12.29
CA ILE A 204 9.00 10.19 -11.93
C ILE A 204 8.80 9.63 -10.52
N TYR A 205 9.41 8.48 -10.21
CA TYR A 205 9.27 7.85 -8.89
C TYR A 205 9.88 8.69 -7.76
N VAL A 206 11.08 9.23 -7.95
CA VAL A 206 11.75 10.10 -6.95
C VAL A 206 10.95 11.37 -6.72
N CYS A 207 10.43 12.01 -7.76
CA CYS A 207 9.55 13.17 -7.64
C CYS A 207 8.28 12.80 -6.84
N CYS A 208 7.66 11.65 -7.14
CA CYS A 208 6.49 11.16 -6.42
C CYS A 208 6.77 10.97 -4.92
N VAL A 209 7.85 10.26 -4.57
CA VAL A 209 8.25 10.03 -3.18
C VAL A 209 8.53 11.36 -2.48
N SER A 210 9.18 12.30 -3.16
CA SER A 210 9.48 13.63 -2.61
C SER A 210 8.20 14.43 -2.33
N PHE A 211 7.23 14.43 -3.26
CA PHE A 211 5.93 15.08 -3.05
C PHE A 211 5.14 14.41 -1.93
N CYS A 212 5.07 13.08 -1.89
CA CYS A 212 4.39 12.37 -0.82
C CYS A 212 5.02 12.71 0.55
N THR A 213 6.35 12.67 0.64
CA THR A 213 7.10 13.05 1.85
C THR A 213 6.80 14.48 2.28
N TYR A 214 6.82 15.43 1.35
CA TYR A 214 6.46 16.81 1.61
C TYR A 214 5.04 16.92 2.17
N PHE A 215 4.05 16.29 1.53
CA PHE A 215 2.66 16.39 1.93
C PHE A 215 2.36 15.75 3.29
N VAL A 216 3.01 14.63 3.63
CA VAL A 216 2.84 13.96 4.94
C VAL A 216 3.61 14.63 6.07
N THR A 217 4.59 15.49 5.79
CA THR A 217 5.39 16.17 6.82
C THR A 217 4.98 17.63 7.05
N HIS A 218 4.36 18.29 6.06
CA HIS A 218 4.05 19.73 6.12
C HIS A 218 2.58 20.01 6.48
N ARG A 219 1.98 19.25 7.40
CA ARG A 219 0.61 19.48 7.89
C ARG A 219 0.57 20.67 8.87
N SER A 220 -0.60 21.30 9.01
CA SER A 220 -0.76 22.47 9.87
C SER A 220 -0.64 22.15 11.36
N ILE A 221 -0.90 20.90 11.74
CA ILE A 221 -0.83 20.40 13.10
C ILE A 221 -0.20 19.00 13.14
N SER A 222 0.27 18.60 14.32
CA SER A 222 0.53 17.20 14.62
C SER A 222 -0.78 16.47 14.95
N TYR A 223 -0.90 15.27 14.42
CA TYR A 223 -1.95 14.29 14.70
C TYR A 223 -1.45 13.19 15.65
N ALA A 224 -0.30 13.37 16.31
CA ALA A 224 0.22 12.38 17.25
C ALA A 224 -0.72 12.26 18.47
N TYR A 225 -1.31 11.08 18.65
CA TYR A 225 -2.02 10.68 19.85
C TYR A 225 -1.89 9.15 20.01
N GLU A 226 -2.04 8.68 21.25
CA GLU A 226 -2.05 7.26 21.60
C GLU A 226 -3.41 6.85 22.13
N GLY A 227 -3.79 5.58 21.89
CA GLY A 227 -5.09 5.04 22.29
C GLY A 227 -6.25 5.75 21.58
N ASN A 228 -7.22 6.20 22.36
CA ASN A 228 -8.40 6.90 21.86
C ASN A 228 -8.27 8.40 22.11
N THR A 229 -8.83 9.21 21.20
CA THR A 229 -8.84 10.67 21.33
C THR A 229 -10.26 11.24 21.30
N LEU A 230 -10.59 12.10 22.26
CA LEU A 230 -11.81 12.90 22.25
C LEU A 230 -11.81 13.97 21.14
N ARG A 231 -10.64 14.22 20.52
CA ARG A 231 -10.44 15.25 19.49
C ARG A 231 -10.51 14.70 18.06
N TYR A 232 -11.03 13.49 17.86
CA TYR A 232 -11.10 12.86 16.53
C TYR A 232 -11.75 13.77 15.48
N ALA A 233 -12.93 14.31 15.77
CA ALA A 233 -13.65 15.21 14.86
C ALA A 233 -12.89 16.52 14.57
N PHE A 234 -12.08 16.99 15.53
CA PHE A 234 -11.20 18.13 15.33
C PHE A 234 -10.07 17.79 14.34
N TYR A 235 -9.40 16.65 14.53
CA TYR A 235 -8.32 16.22 13.64
C TYR A 235 -8.82 15.98 12.22
N GLU A 236 -9.94 15.28 12.06
CA GLU A 236 -10.50 15.01 10.75
C GLU A 236 -10.87 16.31 10.01
N ARG A 237 -11.50 17.26 10.72
CA ARG A 237 -11.84 18.58 10.16
C ARG A 237 -10.57 19.34 9.75
N THR A 238 -9.55 19.37 10.59
CA THR A 238 -8.29 20.06 10.30
C THR A 238 -7.58 19.43 9.11
N SER A 239 -7.55 18.09 9.02
CA SER A 239 -7.01 17.40 7.83
C SER A 239 -7.75 17.78 6.55
N LYS A 240 -9.09 17.82 6.59
CA LYS A 240 -9.90 18.28 5.43
C LYS A 240 -9.62 19.73 5.06
N MET A 241 -9.38 20.61 6.03
CA MET A 241 -9.02 22.01 5.77
C MET A 241 -7.62 22.13 5.13
N ASP A 242 -6.64 21.37 5.59
CA ASP A 242 -5.31 21.30 4.96
C ASP A 242 -5.42 20.85 3.50
N GLN A 243 -6.20 19.80 3.24
CA GLN A 243 -6.47 19.29 1.89
C GLN A 243 -7.18 20.33 1.02
N TYR A 244 -8.18 21.03 1.56
CA TYR A 244 -8.88 22.10 0.85
C TYR A 244 -7.93 23.24 0.47
N SER A 245 -7.06 23.65 1.40
CA SER A 245 -6.07 24.71 1.18
C SER A 245 -5.11 24.36 0.03
N ARG A 246 -4.59 23.13 0.02
CA ARG A 246 -3.62 22.64 -0.98
C ARG A 246 -4.25 22.40 -2.34
N LEU A 247 -5.35 21.65 -2.40
CA LEU A 247 -5.98 21.23 -3.66
C LEU A 247 -6.85 22.32 -4.30
N ARG A 248 -7.25 23.32 -3.52
CA ARG A 248 -8.27 24.31 -3.86
C ARG A 248 -9.65 23.68 -4.09
N LYS A 249 -10.66 24.55 -4.14
CA LYS A 249 -12.09 24.17 -4.17
C LYS A 249 -12.47 23.14 -5.25
N PRO A 250 -12.05 23.27 -6.53
CA PRO A 250 -12.52 22.35 -7.57
C PRO A 250 -12.05 20.91 -7.34
N LEU A 251 -10.74 20.74 -7.16
CA LEU A 251 -10.13 19.43 -7.01
C LEU A 251 -10.50 18.77 -5.68
N PHE A 252 -10.56 19.54 -4.59
CA PHE A 252 -11.04 19.05 -3.30
C PHE A 252 -12.49 18.53 -3.40
N LYS A 253 -13.38 19.25 -4.11
CA LYS A 253 -14.77 18.81 -4.29
C LYS A 253 -14.85 17.49 -5.08
N ILE A 254 -14.02 17.34 -6.13
CA ILE A 254 -13.96 16.08 -6.89
C ILE A 254 -13.50 14.95 -5.98
N MET A 255 -12.41 15.15 -5.23
CA MET A 255 -11.83 14.13 -4.37
C MET A 255 -12.77 13.71 -3.23
N THR A 256 -13.41 14.66 -2.56
CA THR A 256 -14.43 14.36 -1.54
C THR A 256 -15.65 13.65 -2.12
N THR A 257 -16.10 14.03 -3.32
CA THR A 257 -17.20 13.33 -3.99
C THR A 257 -16.82 11.90 -4.36
N PHE A 258 -15.59 11.69 -4.81
CA PHE A 258 -15.06 10.36 -5.11
C PHE A 258 -14.96 9.51 -3.83
N ASP A 259 -14.36 10.04 -2.76
CA ASP A 259 -14.18 9.35 -1.48
C ASP A 259 -15.54 8.96 -0.87
N ASN A 260 -16.53 9.86 -0.89
CA ASN A 260 -17.89 9.61 -0.41
C ASN A 260 -18.66 8.59 -1.25
N LYS A 261 -18.20 8.24 -2.46
CA LYS A 261 -18.82 7.22 -3.32
C LYS A 261 -18.19 5.85 -3.16
N LEU A 262 -17.10 5.73 -2.38
CA LEU A 262 -16.49 4.43 -2.12
C LEU A 262 -17.47 3.59 -1.28
N PRO A 263 -17.78 2.35 -1.70
CA PRO A 263 -18.80 1.52 -1.05
C PRO A 263 -18.37 0.98 0.32
N VAL A 264 -17.10 1.17 0.68
CA VAL A 264 -16.54 0.74 1.95
C VAL A 264 -16.26 1.98 2.78
N TYR A 265 -17.14 2.22 3.76
CA TYR A 265 -16.94 3.21 4.81
C TYR A 265 -16.10 2.55 5.90
N PHE A 266 -14.89 3.06 6.08
CA PHE A 266 -14.07 2.83 7.26
C PHE A 266 -14.22 4.03 8.19
#